data_AF-A0A2P5N3R1-F1
#
_entry.id   AF-A0A2P5N3R1-F1
#
_cell.length_a   1.000
_cell.length_b   1.000
_cell.length_c   1.000
_cell.angle_alpha   90.00
_cell.angle_beta   90.00
_cell.angle_gamma   90.00
#
_symmetry.space_group_name_H-M   'P 1'
#
loop_
_entity.id
_entity.type
_entity.pdbx_description
1 polymer ?
#
loop_
_entity_poly.entity_id
_entity_poly.type
_entity_poly.pdbx_seq_one_letter_code
_entity_poly.pdbx_strand_id
1 'polypeptide(L)'
;MTSEHKNADSIAQFCRYIAERKSELKKQYEQLLAQDLSRQQWDGCFQRNVVAALEQAYDEARAYVQTLPFDSSLAPVNLGLSELTRQALTAFDGFVDDFLLFVVDKHRTSCALSNFPDEHKPDKTYINEVRRDIAGLWQNFALDVNSYFLEGS
;
A
#
# COMPACT_ATOMS: atom_id res chain seq x y z
N MET A 1 -1.20 16.71 -27.95
CA MET A 1 -1.01 16.74 -26.47
C MET A 1 0.47 16.57 -26.21
N THR A 2 1.12 17.48 -25.50
CA THR A 2 2.56 17.37 -25.19
C THR A 2 2.77 16.25 -24.17
N SER A 3 3.96 15.64 -24.17
CA SER A 3 4.33 14.56 -23.24
C SER A 3 4.16 14.96 -21.77
N GLU A 4 4.45 16.22 -21.44
CA GLU A 4 4.24 16.78 -20.09
C GLU A 4 2.75 16.75 -19.67
N HIS A 5 1.83 17.13 -20.56
CA HIS A 5 0.40 17.13 -20.25
C HIS A 5 -0.14 15.71 -20.07
N LYS A 6 0.33 14.79 -20.94
CA LYS A 6 0.00 13.36 -20.88
C LYS A 6 0.46 12.71 -19.56
N ASN A 7 1.66 13.04 -19.11
CA ASN A 7 2.20 12.56 -17.84
C ASN A 7 1.44 13.15 -16.64
N ALA A 8 1.16 14.45 -16.66
CA ALA A 8 0.38 15.09 -15.60
C ALA A 8 -1.02 14.49 -15.46
N ASP A 9 -1.71 14.23 -16.57
CA ASP A 9 -3.03 13.57 -16.59
C ASP A 9 -2.94 12.14 -16.05
N SER A 10 -1.90 11.40 -16.43
CA SER A 10 -1.64 10.03 -15.94
C SER A 10 -1.37 10.02 -14.43
N ILE A 11 -0.56 10.93 -13.91
CA ILE A 11 -0.35 11.09 -12.47
C ILE A 11 -1.67 11.42 -11.76
N ALA A 12 -2.46 12.37 -12.27
CA ALA A 12 -3.75 12.73 -11.67
C ALA A 12 -4.72 11.55 -11.67
N GLN A 13 -4.73 10.74 -12.72
CA GLN A 13 -5.52 9.51 -12.79
C GLN A 13 -5.03 8.46 -11.77
N PHE A 14 -3.71 8.27 -11.64
CA PHE A 14 -3.12 7.38 -10.66
C PHE A 14 -3.47 7.81 -9.22
N CYS A 15 -3.33 9.10 -8.89
CA CYS A 15 -3.67 9.61 -7.56
C CYS A 15 -5.14 9.38 -7.18
N ARG A 16 -6.07 9.58 -8.13
CA ARG A 16 -7.50 9.29 -7.91
C ARG A 16 -7.74 7.80 -7.64
N TYR A 17 -7.11 6.94 -8.43
CA TYR A 17 -7.17 5.50 -8.23
C TYR A 17 -6.69 5.09 -6.83
N ILE A 18 -5.53 5.59 -6.39
CA ILE A 18 -5.00 5.28 -5.04
C ILE A 18 -5.92 5.81 -3.94
N ALA A 19 -6.52 6.99 -4.11
CA ALA A 19 -7.48 7.53 -3.15
C ALA A 19 -8.72 6.62 -2.99
N GLU A 20 -9.23 6.05 -4.08
CA GLU A 20 -10.32 5.07 -4.05
C GLU A 20 -9.88 3.76 -3.38
N ARG A 21 -8.65 3.30 -3.64
CA ARG A 21 -8.08 2.08 -3.04
C ARG A 21 -7.92 2.15 -1.53
N LYS A 22 -7.74 3.33 -0.92
CA LYS A 22 -7.70 3.49 0.55
C LYS A 22 -8.93 2.89 1.23
N SER A 23 -10.11 3.05 0.63
CA SER A 23 -11.36 2.51 1.20
C SER A 23 -11.51 1.02 0.96
N GLU A 24 -11.05 0.53 -0.18
CA GLU A 24 -11.13 -0.90 -0.51
C GLU A 24 -10.16 -1.74 0.33
N LEU A 25 -8.94 -1.23 0.57
CA LEU A 25 -7.95 -1.86 1.44
C LEU A 25 -8.52 -2.17 2.84
N LYS A 26 -9.31 -1.25 3.40
CA LYS A 26 -9.96 -1.44 4.71
C LYS A 26 -10.95 -2.61 4.68
N LYS A 27 -11.77 -2.71 3.64
CA LYS A 27 -12.72 -3.82 3.48
C LYS A 27 -12.02 -5.16 3.28
N GLN A 28 -10.97 -5.16 2.45
CA GLN A 28 -10.17 -6.36 2.21
C GLN A 28 -9.53 -6.84 3.52
N TYR A 29 -8.97 -5.95 4.32
CA TYR A 29 -8.46 -6.27 5.64
C TYR A 29 -9.53 -6.87 6.55
N GLU A 30 -10.74 -6.29 6.60
CA GLU A 30 -11.85 -6.84 7.39
C GLU A 30 -12.23 -8.26 6.93
N GLN A 31 -12.18 -8.53 5.63
CA GLN A 31 -12.42 -9.87 5.08
C GLN A 31 -11.32 -10.86 5.50
N LEU A 32 -10.05 -10.47 5.41
CA LEU A 32 -8.92 -11.29 5.84
C LEU A 32 -9.01 -11.62 7.33
N LEU A 33 -9.30 -10.60 8.16
CA LEU A 33 -9.51 -10.78 9.59
C LEU A 33 -10.66 -11.75 9.83
N ALA A 34 -11.84 -11.53 9.26
CA ALA A 34 -13.00 -12.41 9.43
C ALA A 34 -12.71 -13.87 9.01
N GLN A 35 -11.94 -14.07 7.94
CA GLN A 35 -11.49 -15.40 7.51
C GLN A 35 -10.61 -16.05 8.57
N ASP A 36 -9.60 -15.36 9.09
CA ASP A 36 -8.74 -15.87 10.16
C ASP A 36 -9.52 -16.20 11.43
N LEU A 37 -10.44 -15.32 11.84
CA LEU A 37 -11.28 -15.57 13.02
C LEU A 37 -12.16 -16.82 12.81
N SER A 38 -12.71 -17.01 11.60
CA SER A 38 -13.53 -18.18 11.29
C SER A 38 -12.73 -19.49 11.29
N ARG A 39 -11.46 -19.43 10.90
CA ARG A 39 -10.52 -20.56 10.88
C ARG A 39 -9.79 -20.77 12.19
N GLN A 40 -10.06 -19.95 13.20
CA GLN A 40 -9.39 -19.94 14.49
C GLN A 40 -7.87 -19.69 14.38
N GLN A 41 -7.44 -18.92 13.37
CA GLN A 41 -6.05 -18.57 13.11
C GLN A 41 -5.70 -17.21 13.71
N TRP A 42 -5.76 -17.12 15.05
CA TRP A 42 -5.59 -15.85 15.78
C TRP A 42 -4.14 -15.38 15.86
N ASP A 43 -3.21 -16.33 16.01
CA ASP A 43 -1.81 -16.02 16.23
C ASP A 43 -1.19 -15.34 14.99
N GLY A 44 -0.59 -14.18 15.20
CA GLY A 44 0.00 -13.35 14.16
C GLY A 44 -1.00 -12.77 13.16
N CYS A 45 -2.31 -12.78 13.45
CA CYS A 45 -3.34 -12.37 12.48
C CYS A 45 -3.26 -10.87 12.15
N PHE A 46 -2.85 -10.03 13.11
CA PHE A 46 -2.60 -8.61 12.88
C PHE A 46 -1.56 -8.40 11.78
N GLN A 47 -0.34 -8.91 11.97
CA GLN A 47 0.76 -8.77 11.02
C GLN A 47 0.42 -9.37 9.66
N ARG A 48 -0.04 -10.63 9.65
CA ARG A 48 -0.33 -11.36 8.41
C ARG A 48 -1.36 -10.63 7.55
N ASN A 49 -2.46 -10.16 8.15
CA ASN A 49 -3.53 -9.52 7.41
C ASN A 49 -3.15 -8.10 6.96
N VAL A 50 -2.36 -7.37 7.74
CA VAL A 50 -1.82 -6.06 7.33
C VAL A 50 -0.89 -6.20 6.14
N VAL A 51 0.07 -7.13 6.22
CA VAL A 51 1.06 -7.38 5.16
C VAL A 51 0.35 -7.83 3.89
N ALA A 52 -0.54 -8.82 3.97
CA ALA A 52 -1.26 -9.33 2.80
C ALA A 52 -2.15 -8.26 2.13
N ALA A 53 -2.83 -7.41 2.91
CA ALA A 53 -3.66 -6.35 2.36
C ALA A 53 -2.83 -5.29 1.63
N LEU A 54 -1.70 -4.87 2.22
CA LEU A 54 -0.81 -3.88 1.60
C LEU A 54 -0.06 -4.41 0.39
N GLU A 55 0.40 -5.65 0.44
CA GLU A 55 1.05 -6.32 -0.70
C GLU A 55 0.11 -6.34 -1.91
N GLN A 56 -1.13 -6.80 -1.73
CA GLN A 56 -2.13 -6.78 -2.81
C GLN A 56 -2.39 -5.35 -3.33
N ALA A 57 -2.52 -4.36 -2.44
CA ALA A 57 -2.76 -2.98 -2.86
C ALA A 57 -1.59 -2.40 -3.68
N TYR A 58 -0.34 -2.74 -3.33
CA TYR A 58 0.84 -2.34 -4.10
C TYR A 58 0.92 -3.05 -5.44
N ASP A 59 0.60 -4.35 -5.49
CA ASP A 59 0.54 -5.10 -6.76
C ASP A 59 -0.51 -4.54 -7.71
N GLU A 60 -1.72 -4.24 -7.20
CA GLU A 60 -2.79 -3.63 -7.97
C GLU A 60 -2.44 -2.20 -8.44
N ALA A 61 -1.77 -1.42 -7.60
CA ALA A 61 -1.28 -0.09 -7.97
C ALA A 61 -0.19 -0.16 -9.05
N ARG A 62 0.76 -1.09 -8.92
CA ARG A 62 1.80 -1.36 -9.91
C ARG A 62 1.20 -1.78 -11.24
N ALA A 63 0.24 -2.70 -11.23
CA ALA A 63 -0.46 -3.10 -12.44
C ALA A 63 -1.19 -1.91 -13.08
N TYR A 64 -1.87 -1.09 -12.27
CA TYR A 64 -2.61 0.06 -12.78
C TYR A 64 -1.70 1.14 -13.38
N VAL A 65 -0.60 1.50 -12.73
CA VAL A 65 0.34 2.51 -13.26
C VAL A 65 0.90 2.10 -14.62
N GLN A 66 1.11 0.79 -14.83
CA GLN A 66 1.58 0.22 -16.10
C GLN A 66 0.54 0.30 -17.24
N THR A 67 -0.74 0.50 -16.91
CA THR A 67 -1.80 0.70 -17.92
C THR A 67 -1.92 2.14 -18.40
N LEU A 68 -1.34 3.08 -17.66
CA LEU A 68 -1.48 4.50 -17.95
C LEU A 68 -0.52 4.91 -19.06
N PRO A 69 -0.92 5.86 -19.91
CA PRO A 69 -0.15 6.20 -21.09
C PRO A 69 0.95 7.20 -20.71
N PHE A 70 1.89 6.82 -19.84
CA PHE A 70 3.06 7.66 -19.55
C PHE A 70 3.93 7.86 -20.81
N ASP A 71 4.79 8.86 -20.76
CA ASP A 71 5.87 9.09 -21.70
C ASP A 71 7.12 9.42 -20.90
N SER A 72 7.93 8.39 -20.70
CA SER A 72 9.15 8.46 -19.90
C SER A 72 10.37 9.00 -20.67
N SER A 73 10.24 9.21 -22.00
CA SER A 73 11.38 9.53 -22.89
C SER A 73 12.11 10.84 -22.55
N LEU A 74 11.40 11.78 -21.92
CA LEU A 74 11.92 13.09 -21.52
C LEU A 74 11.88 13.30 -20.00
N ALA A 75 11.54 12.27 -19.22
CA ALA A 75 11.43 12.40 -17.77
C ALA A 75 12.84 12.56 -17.14
N PRO A 76 13.07 13.61 -16.33
CA PRO A 76 14.34 13.76 -15.63
C PRO A 76 14.63 12.57 -14.71
N VAL A 77 15.85 12.04 -14.78
CA VAL A 77 16.34 11.02 -13.85
C VAL A 77 17.38 11.66 -12.93
N ASN A 78 17.16 11.57 -11.62
CA ASN A 78 18.07 12.09 -10.62
C ASN A 78 18.45 10.97 -9.64
N LEU A 79 19.75 10.68 -9.53
CA LEU A 79 20.28 9.60 -8.68
C LEU A 79 19.63 8.22 -8.96
N GLY A 80 19.32 7.93 -10.23
CA GLY A 80 18.67 6.68 -10.63
C GLY A 80 17.17 6.61 -10.31
N LEU A 81 16.55 7.70 -9.86
CA LEU A 81 15.11 7.80 -9.66
C LEU A 81 14.48 8.69 -10.74
N SER A 82 13.44 8.19 -11.41
CA SER A 82 12.64 9.01 -12.33
C SER A 82 11.81 10.03 -11.55
N GLU A 83 11.65 11.24 -12.10
CA GLU A 83 10.73 12.24 -11.57
C GLU A 83 9.28 11.71 -11.53
N LEU A 84 8.89 10.89 -12.51
CA LEU A 84 7.58 10.26 -12.56
C LEU A 84 7.37 9.29 -11.40
N THR A 85 8.42 8.55 -11.02
CA THR A 85 8.38 7.70 -9.81
C THR A 85 8.10 8.55 -8.60
N ARG A 86 8.85 9.65 -8.40
CA ARG A 86 8.65 10.51 -7.23
C ARG A 86 7.21 11.02 -7.16
N GLN A 87 6.67 11.52 -8.27
CA GLN A 87 5.30 11.99 -8.35
C GLN A 87 4.29 10.88 -8.06
N ALA A 88 4.45 9.68 -8.64
CA ALA A 88 3.57 8.55 -8.40
C ALA A 88 3.57 8.12 -6.92
N LEU A 89 4.74 8.09 -6.26
CA LEU A 89 4.84 7.68 -4.86
C LEU A 89 4.14 8.65 -3.90
N THR A 90 4.04 9.95 -4.22
CA THR A 90 3.29 10.92 -3.37
C THR A 90 1.80 10.58 -3.24
N ALA A 91 1.24 9.78 -4.16
CA ALA A 91 -0.14 9.29 -4.03
C ALA A 91 -0.37 8.46 -2.75
N PHE A 92 0.69 7.92 -2.16
CA PHE A 92 0.66 7.10 -0.94
C PHE A 92 0.98 7.88 0.34
N ASP A 93 1.09 9.21 0.29
CA ASP A 93 1.32 10.00 1.50
C ASP A 93 0.21 9.75 2.55
N GLY A 94 0.65 9.41 3.77
CA GLY A 94 -0.22 9.03 4.89
C GLY A 94 -0.97 7.70 4.73
N PHE A 95 -0.84 7.00 3.59
CA PHE A 95 -1.64 5.81 3.27
C PHE A 95 -1.48 4.67 4.29
N VAL A 96 -0.23 4.32 4.62
CA VAL A 96 0.07 3.26 5.60
C VAL A 96 -0.32 3.66 7.01
N ASP A 97 -0.09 4.91 7.40
CA ASP A 97 -0.41 5.38 8.75
C ASP A 97 -1.94 5.39 9.00
N ASP A 98 -2.71 5.92 8.04
CA ASP A 98 -4.18 5.89 8.07
C ASP A 98 -4.71 4.46 8.15
N PHE A 99 -4.09 3.54 7.41
CA PHE A 99 -4.48 2.12 7.41
C PHE A 99 -4.16 1.45 8.75
N LEU A 100 -2.94 1.62 9.28
CA LEU A 100 -2.56 1.04 10.58
C LEU A 100 -3.41 1.57 11.73
N LEU A 101 -3.78 2.87 11.72
CA LEU A 101 -4.71 3.43 12.71
C LEU A 101 -6.05 2.71 12.69
N PHE A 102 -6.60 2.48 11.49
CA PHE A 102 -7.84 1.74 11.31
C PHE A 102 -7.74 0.28 11.82
N VAL A 103 -6.68 -0.42 11.43
CA VAL A 103 -6.43 -1.82 11.80
C VAL A 103 -6.30 -1.98 13.31
N VAL A 104 -5.55 -1.10 13.98
CA VAL A 104 -5.39 -1.11 15.44
C VAL A 104 -6.73 -0.85 16.15
N ASP A 105 -7.54 0.10 15.66
CA ASP A 105 -8.87 0.35 16.21
C ASP A 105 -9.79 -0.87 16.07
N LYS A 106 -9.75 -1.54 14.91
CA LYS A 106 -10.52 -2.77 14.66
C LYS A 106 -10.12 -3.90 15.60
N HIS A 107 -8.82 -4.09 15.83
CA HIS A 107 -8.35 -5.09 16.79
C HIS A 107 -8.84 -4.79 18.20
N ARG A 108 -8.73 -3.54 18.66
CA ARG A 108 -9.14 -3.10 20.02
C ARG A 108 -10.64 -3.18 20.29
N THR A 109 -11.45 -3.17 19.24
CA THR A 109 -12.91 -3.21 19.35
C THR A 109 -13.48 -4.61 19.06
N SER A 110 -12.63 -5.57 18.67
CA SER A 110 -13.05 -6.93 18.34
C SER A 110 -13.19 -7.81 19.58
N CYS A 111 -14.43 -8.14 19.95
CA CYS A 111 -14.70 -9.10 21.04
C CYS A 111 -14.09 -10.48 20.78
N ALA A 112 -13.98 -10.89 19.52
CA ALA A 112 -13.40 -12.18 19.13
C ALA A 112 -11.90 -12.28 19.48
N LEU A 113 -11.21 -11.14 19.56
CA LEU A 113 -9.80 -11.10 19.92
C LEU A 113 -9.57 -10.93 21.42
N SER A 114 -10.61 -10.71 22.24
CA SER A 114 -10.47 -10.37 23.66
C SER A 114 -9.65 -11.37 24.51
N ASN A 115 -9.59 -12.65 24.09
CA ASN A 115 -8.80 -13.71 24.73
C ASN A 115 -7.32 -13.74 24.30
N PHE A 116 -6.92 -12.90 23.35
CA PHE A 116 -5.58 -12.81 22.77
C PHE A 116 -5.04 -11.39 22.98
N PRO A 117 -4.45 -11.06 24.15
CA PRO A 117 -4.12 -9.68 24.51
C PRO A 117 -3.22 -8.96 23.52
N ASP A 118 -2.23 -9.66 22.96
CA ASP A 118 -1.26 -9.09 22.02
C ASP A 118 -1.91 -8.78 20.66
N GLU A 119 -2.88 -9.60 20.24
CA GLU A 119 -3.67 -9.36 19.03
C GLU A 119 -4.77 -8.33 19.29
N HIS A 120 -5.46 -8.36 20.43
CA HIS A 120 -6.53 -7.42 20.77
C HIS A 120 -6.00 -6.00 21.00
N LYS A 121 -4.80 -5.88 21.57
CA LYS A 121 -4.15 -4.60 21.86
C LYS A 121 -2.69 -4.65 21.38
N PRO A 122 -2.46 -4.60 20.06
CA PRO A 122 -1.12 -4.58 19.51
C PRO A 122 -0.32 -3.43 20.14
N ASP A 123 0.79 -3.78 20.76
CA ASP A 123 1.65 -2.81 21.43
C ASP A 123 2.54 -2.07 20.40
N LYS A 124 3.32 -1.11 20.88
CA LYS A 124 4.21 -0.36 19.99
C LYS A 124 5.30 -1.24 19.39
N THR A 125 5.76 -2.26 20.11
CA THR A 125 6.82 -3.16 19.66
C THR A 125 6.35 -3.96 18.45
N TYR A 126 5.18 -4.59 18.58
CA TYR A 126 4.55 -5.38 17.53
C TYR A 126 4.19 -4.50 16.31
N ILE A 127 3.60 -3.32 16.53
CA ILE A 127 3.32 -2.39 15.42
C ILE A 127 4.62 -1.97 14.70
N ASN A 128 5.72 -1.77 15.43
CA ASN A 128 7.01 -1.41 14.82
C ASN A 128 7.65 -2.59 14.07
N GLU A 129 7.39 -3.84 14.48
CA GLU A 129 7.75 -5.04 13.72
C GLU A 129 7.01 -5.05 12.38
N VAL A 130 5.68 -4.92 12.41
CA VAL A 130 4.87 -4.88 11.20
C VAL A 130 5.28 -3.72 10.28
N ARG A 131 5.62 -2.54 10.83
CA ARG A 131 6.13 -1.41 10.03
C ARG A 131 7.43 -1.72 9.29
N ARG A 132 8.30 -2.59 9.82
CA ARG A 132 9.52 -3.02 9.11
C ARG A 132 9.18 -3.89 7.91
N ASP A 133 8.22 -4.80 8.05
CA ASP A 133 7.75 -5.62 6.94
C ASP A 133 7.09 -4.76 5.85
N ILE A 134 6.27 -3.79 6.26
CA ILE A 134 5.66 -2.83 5.34
C ILE A 134 6.72 -2.00 4.61
N ALA A 135 7.79 -1.59 5.30
CA ALA A 135 8.89 -0.87 4.65
C ALA A 135 9.57 -1.72 3.56
N GLY A 136 9.69 -3.03 3.77
CA GLY A 136 10.16 -3.97 2.75
C GLY A 136 9.24 -4.04 1.53
N LEU A 137 7.93 -4.19 1.76
CA LEU A 137 6.93 -4.16 0.67
C LEU A 137 6.98 -2.84 -0.11
N TRP A 138 7.04 -1.72 0.60
CA TRP A 138 7.12 -0.39 0.00
C TRP A 138 8.39 -0.21 -0.84
N GLN A 139 9.53 -0.68 -0.34
CA GLN A 139 10.79 -0.61 -1.08
C GLN A 139 10.70 -1.39 -2.40
N ASN A 140 10.17 -2.62 -2.37
CA ASN A 140 10.00 -3.43 -3.58
C ASN A 140 9.07 -2.74 -4.58
N PHE A 141 7.92 -2.25 -4.12
CA PHE A 141 6.98 -1.50 -4.95
C PHE A 141 7.62 -0.26 -5.59
N ALA A 142 8.33 0.55 -4.81
CA ALA A 142 8.99 1.76 -5.30
C ALA A 142 10.06 1.46 -6.35
N LEU A 143 10.84 0.40 -6.15
CA LEU A 143 11.84 -0.07 -7.12
C LEU A 143 11.18 -0.53 -8.42
N ASP A 144 10.12 -1.32 -8.33
CA ASP A 144 9.39 -1.83 -9.49
C ASP A 144 8.77 -0.71 -10.34
N VAL A 145 8.13 0.27 -9.69
CA VAL A 145 7.59 1.45 -10.36
C VAL A 145 8.70 2.28 -11.00
N ASN A 146 9.85 2.42 -10.34
CA ASN A 146 11.01 3.10 -10.91
C ASN A 146 11.57 2.37 -12.13
N SER A 147 11.75 1.06 -12.05
CA SER A 147 12.21 0.25 -13.18
C SER A 147 11.29 0.41 -14.38
N TYR A 148 9.97 0.37 -14.18
CA TYR A 148 8.99 0.64 -15.25
C TYR A 148 9.23 1.99 -15.95
N PHE A 149 9.45 3.07 -15.18
CA PHE A 149 9.70 4.39 -15.76
C PHE A 149 11.09 4.55 -16.38
N LEU A 150 12.09 3.76 -15.97
CA LEU A 150 13.45 3.81 -16.53
C LEU A 150 13.61 2.95 -17.78
N GLU A 151 12.92 1.81 -17.85
CA GLU A 151 13.00 0.86 -18.98
C GLU A 151 12.20 1.33 -20.20
N GLY A 152 11.36 2.36 -20.04
CA GLY A 152 10.55 2.95 -21.08
C GLY A 152 9.09 2.56 -20.97
N SER A 153 8.31 3.40 -20.28
CA SER A 153 6.84 3.46 -20.34
C SER A 153 6.35 4.33 -21.48
#